data_AF-A0A0Q5LMH9-F1
#
_entry.id   AF-A0A0Q5LMH9-F1
#
_cell.length_a   1.000
_cell.length_b   1.000
_cell.length_c   1.000
_cell.angle_alpha   90.00
_cell.angle_beta   90.00
_cell.angle_gamma   90.00
#
_symmetry.space_group_name_H-M   'P 1'
#
loop_
_entity.id
_entity.type
_entity.pdbx_description
1 polymer ?
#
loop_
_entity_poly.entity_id
_entity_poly.type
_entity_poly.pdbx_seq_one_letter_code
_entity_poly.pdbx_strand_id
1 'polypeptide(L)'
;MSDAPRDWLVDATTFGRPGLSDWVPTATRRGEAECAAARLQHSAAFHVRAFLLAEDRTQGSLAEALGWRRERLSRVLGGQVWVTLSDLEQILQACRSSVAGVSWASTPVSDRATPARQVVASFLREQLQALEAPAHPQGGVQPR
;
A
#
# COMPACT_ATOMS: atom_id res chain seq x y z
N MET A 1 13.64 -7.96 13.34
CA MET A 1 12.81 -8.04 12.12
C MET A 1 11.80 -6.92 12.25
N SER A 2 11.55 -6.14 11.19
CA SER A 2 10.61 -5.01 11.25
C SER A 2 9.18 -5.56 11.32
N ASP A 3 8.52 -5.37 12.46
CA ASP A 3 7.18 -5.92 12.72
C ASP A 3 6.07 -5.08 12.07
N ALA A 4 6.31 -3.78 11.84
CA ALA A 4 5.33 -2.86 11.27
C ALA A 4 5.86 -2.10 10.03
N PRO A 5 4.97 -1.64 9.13
CA PRO A 5 5.34 -0.85 7.95
C PRO A 5 6.21 0.37 8.27
N ARG A 6 5.92 1.07 9.37
CA ARG A 6 6.69 2.25 9.78
C ARG A 6 8.12 1.95 10.21
N ASP A 7 8.42 0.72 10.60
CA ASP A 7 9.75 0.32 11.07
C ASP A 7 10.72 0.11 9.89
N TRP A 8 10.22 0.24 8.65
CA TRP A 8 11.04 0.32 7.43
C TRP A 8 11.53 1.74 7.13
N LEU A 9 11.11 2.74 7.91
CA LEU A 9 11.67 4.08 7.89
C LEU A 9 12.78 4.21 8.93
N VAL A 10 13.78 5.03 8.62
CA VAL A 10 14.81 5.45 9.59
C VAL A 10 14.16 6.23 10.74
N ASP A 11 13.16 7.06 10.43
CA ASP A 11 12.28 7.70 11.42
C ASP A 11 10.82 7.27 11.22
N ALA A 12 10.37 6.34 12.07
CA ALA A 12 9.01 5.82 12.05
C ALA A 12 7.93 6.91 12.27
N THR A 13 8.26 8.06 12.84
CA THR A 13 7.28 9.14 13.09
C THR A 13 6.86 9.89 11.82
N THR A 14 7.66 9.76 10.75
CA THR A 14 7.39 10.36 9.43
C THR A 14 6.41 9.56 8.58
N PHE A 15 5.97 8.39 9.04
CA PHE A 15 5.10 7.52 8.25
C PHE A 15 3.79 8.22 7.82
N GLY A 16 3.53 8.22 6.51
CA GLY A 16 2.36 8.86 5.92
C GLY A 16 2.34 10.39 6.03
N ARG A 17 3.47 11.04 6.34
CA ARG A 17 3.59 12.50 6.40
C ARG A 17 4.32 13.05 5.16
N PRO A 18 4.05 14.32 4.77
CA PRO A 18 4.85 14.98 3.74
C PRO A 18 6.30 15.14 4.22
N GLY A 19 7.26 14.85 3.34
CA GLY A 19 8.69 15.05 3.60
C GLY A 19 9.58 13.99 2.94
N LEU A 20 10.89 14.21 3.01
CA LEU A 20 11.88 13.17 2.68
C LEU A 20 11.77 12.05 3.71
N SER A 21 11.55 10.84 3.21
CA SER A 21 11.48 9.62 4.01
C SER A 21 12.69 8.75 3.70
N ASP A 22 13.57 8.60 4.68
CA ASP A 22 14.70 7.68 4.61
C ASP A 22 14.24 6.27 4.97
N TRP A 23 14.58 5.31 4.12
CA TRP A 23 14.17 3.91 4.26
C TRP A 23 15.34 3.06 4.73
N VAL A 24 15.06 2.08 5.59
CA VAL A 24 16.06 1.13 6.06
C VAL A 24 16.59 0.32 4.87
N PRO A 25 17.92 0.33 4.61
CA PRO A 25 18.51 -0.44 3.53
C PRO A 25 18.44 -1.94 3.84
N THR A 26 18.17 -2.74 2.81
CA THR A 26 18.06 -4.20 2.90
C THR A 26 18.84 -4.84 1.77
N ALA A 27 19.59 -5.89 2.09
CA ALA A 27 20.36 -6.68 1.13
C ALA A 27 19.64 -7.98 0.70
N THR A 28 18.43 -8.23 1.21
CA THR A 28 17.67 -9.46 0.92
C THR A 28 16.46 -9.15 0.05
N ARG A 29 16.16 -10.05 -0.91
CA ARG A 29 14.96 -9.94 -1.76
C ARG A 29 13.66 -9.84 -0.95
N ARG A 30 13.58 -10.60 0.15
CA ARG A 30 12.43 -10.54 1.06
C ARG A 30 12.28 -9.16 1.69
N GLY A 31 13.38 -8.63 2.23
CA GLY A 31 13.35 -7.29 2.81
C GLY A 31 13.07 -6.21 1.77
N GLU A 32 13.52 -6.36 0.52
CA GLU A 32 13.17 -5.44 -0.57
C GLU A 32 11.66 -5.45 -0.85
N ALA A 33 11.03 -6.63 -0.87
CA ALA A 33 9.59 -6.76 -1.05
C ALA A 33 8.79 -6.17 0.13
N GLU A 34 9.21 -6.44 1.37
CA GLU A 34 8.59 -5.88 2.58
C GLU A 34 8.76 -4.35 2.61
N CYS A 35 9.94 -3.82 2.26
CA CYS A 35 10.18 -2.38 2.15
C CYS A 35 9.32 -1.73 1.04
N ALA A 36 9.15 -2.40 -0.10
CA ALA A 36 8.27 -1.93 -1.17
C ALA A 36 6.80 -1.87 -0.72
N ALA A 37 6.33 -2.87 0.02
CA ALA A 37 4.98 -2.87 0.59
C ALA A 37 4.81 -1.75 1.63
N ALA A 38 5.82 -1.51 2.47
CA ALA A 38 5.81 -0.41 3.43
C ALA A 38 5.74 0.96 2.74
N ARG A 39 6.49 1.14 1.64
CA ARG A 39 6.43 2.34 0.78
C ARG A 39 5.04 2.57 0.22
N LEU A 40 4.41 1.50 -0.28
CA LEU A 40 3.06 1.58 -0.83
C LEU A 40 2.06 2.05 0.24
N GLN A 41 2.10 1.45 1.43
CA GLN A 41 1.22 1.83 2.54
C GLN A 41 1.54 3.24 3.06
N HIS A 42 2.81 3.66 3.06
CA HIS A 42 3.21 5.03 3.41
C HIS A 42 2.59 6.04 2.45
N SER A 43 2.73 5.83 1.13
CA SER A 43 2.14 6.70 0.13
C SER A 43 0.62 6.70 0.25
N ALA A 44 -0.02 5.55 0.44
CA ALA A 44 -1.47 5.50 0.66
C ALA A 44 -1.89 6.31 1.90
N ALA A 45 -1.18 6.16 3.01
CA ALA A 45 -1.45 6.91 4.23
C ALA A 45 -1.29 8.43 4.04
N PHE A 46 -0.28 8.85 3.28
CA PHE A 46 -0.08 10.25 2.92
C PHE A 46 -1.25 10.79 2.09
N HIS A 47 -1.64 10.09 1.03
CA HIS A 47 -2.76 10.50 0.17
C HIS A 47 -4.08 10.61 0.93
N VAL A 48 -4.36 9.65 1.82
CA VAL A 48 -5.55 9.69 2.67
C VAL A 48 -5.54 10.92 3.57
N ARG A 49 -4.41 11.24 4.20
CA ARG A 49 -4.31 12.43 5.06
C ARG A 49 -4.47 13.73 4.27
N ALA A 50 -3.88 13.80 3.07
CA ALA A 50 -4.05 14.94 2.18
C ALA A 50 -5.51 15.13 1.75
N PHE A 51 -6.20 14.03 1.41
CA PHE A 51 -7.63 14.05 1.08
C PHE A 51 -8.49 14.51 2.26
N LEU A 52 -8.24 13.97 3.46
CA LEU A 52 -8.96 14.39 4.67
C LEU A 52 -8.80 15.89 4.95
N LEU A 53 -7.59 16.43 4.76
CA LEU A 53 -7.31 17.85 4.90
C LEU A 53 -8.02 18.69 3.82
N ALA A 54 -7.98 18.24 2.56
CA ALA A 54 -8.56 18.99 1.43
C ALA A 54 -10.09 19.04 1.46
N GLU A 55 -10.74 17.96 1.90
CA GLU A 55 -12.20 17.83 1.97
C GLU A 55 -12.79 18.23 3.33
N ASP A 56 -11.96 18.77 4.23
CA ASP A 56 -12.33 19.08 5.63
C ASP A 56 -13.00 17.90 6.36
N ARG A 57 -12.54 16.68 6.07
CA ARG A 57 -13.08 15.43 6.62
C ARG A 57 -12.25 14.92 7.77
N THR A 58 -12.90 14.23 8.70
CA THR A 58 -12.21 13.59 9.82
C THR A 58 -11.85 12.13 9.50
N GLN A 59 -10.81 11.61 10.17
CA GLN A 59 -10.54 10.17 10.17
C GLN A 59 -11.73 9.34 10.67
N GLY A 60 -12.55 9.90 11.57
CA GLY A 60 -13.77 9.23 12.06
C GLY A 60 -14.76 8.99 10.93
N SER A 61 -15.08 10.04 10.17
CA SER A 61 -16.03 9.96 9.05
C SER A 61 -15.56 9.03 7.95
N LEU A 62 -14.25 8.96 7.68
CA LEU A 62 -13.69 7.99 6.73
C LEU A 62 -13.77 6.55 7.26
N ALA A 63 -13.48 6.34 8.55
CA ALA A 63 -13.61 5.02 9.15
C ALA A 63 -15.07 4.53 9.11
N GLU A 64 -16.03 5.41 9.38
CA GLU A 64 -17.47 5.12 9.26
C GLU A 64 -17.86 4.75 7.83
N ALA A 65 -17.41 5.50 6.83
CA ALA A 65 -17.67 5.20 5.42
C ALA A 65 -17.09 3.84 4.97
N LEU A 66 -16.00 3.40 5.59
CA LEU A 66 -15.38 2.10 5.36
C LEU A 66 -15.97 0.97 6.22
N GLY A 67 -16.86 1.28 7.16
CA GLY A 67 -17.34 0.30 8.15
C GLY A 67 -16.25 -0.18 9.13
N TRP A 68 -15.21 0.63 9.35
CA TRP A 68 -14.07 0.29 10.19
C TRP A 68 -14.12 1.00 11.54
N ARG A 69 -13.43 0.43 12.53
CA ARG A 69 -13.15 1.15 13.79
C ARG A 69 -12.15 2.28 13.53
N ARG A 70 -12.38 3.43 14.15
CA ARG A 70 -11.49 4.59 14.07
C ARG A 70 -10.05 4.25 14.48
N GLU A 71 -9.88 3.45 15.53
CA GLU A 71 -8.56 3.00 15.98
C GLU A 71 -7.86 2.12 14.95
N ARG A 72 -8.60 1.29 14.21
CA ARG A 72 -8.04 0.48 13.12
C ARG A 72 -7.46 1.41 12.05
N LEU A 73 -8.27 2.35 11.53
CA LEU A 73 -7.81 3.28 10.51
C LEU A 73 -6.61 4.12 11.00
N SER A 74 -6.64 4.59 12.24
CA SER A 74 -5.52 5.33 12.84
C SER A 74 -4.22 4.52 12.84
N ARG A 75 -4.28 3.24 13.22
CA ARG A 75 -3.12 2.32 13.20
C ARG A 75 -2.61 1.99 11.80
N VAL A 76 -3.50 1.96 10.80
CA VAL A 76 -3.11 1.75 9.40
C VAL A 76 -2.38 2.99 8.87
N LEU A 77 -2.95 4.18 9.09
CA LEU A 77 -2.40 5.46 8.62
C LEU A 77 -1.14 5.91 9.37
N GLY A 78 -0.85 5.32 10.53
CA GLY A 78 0.41 5.52 11.24
C GLY A 78 1.41 4.38 11.02
N GLY A 79 1.10 3.41 10.15
CA GLY A 79 1.99 2.32 9.80
C GLY A 79 2.30 1.37 10.95
N GLN A 80 1.45 1.29 11.97
CA GLN A 80 1.61 0.38 13.11
C GLN A 80 1.17 -1.05 12.80
N VAL A 81 0.36 -1.24 11.74
CA VAL A 81 -0.13 -2.55 11.33
C VAL A 81 -0.03 -2.71 9.82
N TRP A 82 0.30 -3.91 9.38
CA TRP A 82 0.17 -4.30 7.98
C TRP A 82 -1.29 -4.45 7.60
N VAL A 83 -1.60 -4.07 6.36
CA VAL A 83 -2.90 -4.29 5.74
C VAL A 83 -2.73 -4.99 4.41
N THR A 84 -3.81 -5.64 3.96
CA THR A 84 -3.82 -6.26 2.64
C THR A 84 -3.90 -5.21 1.53
N LEU A 85 -3.58 -5.60 0.29
CA LEU A 85 -3.77 -4.72 -0.86
C LEU A 85 -5.24 -4.31 -1.01
N SER A 86 -6.17 -5.24 -0.81
CA SER A 86 -7.62 -4.97 -0.89
C SER A 86 -8.08 -3.98 0.18
N ASP A 87 -7.49 -3.99 1.38
CA ASP A 87 -7.74 -2.98 2.41
C ASP A 87 -7.23 -1.60 1.94
N LEU A 88 -6.03 -1.53 1.35
CA LEU A 88 -5.48 -0.28 0.81
C LEU A 88 -6.32 0.27 -0.34
N GLU A 89 -6.77 -0.58 -1.24
CA GLU A 89 -7.66 -0.21 -2.35
C GLU A 89 -8.98 0.35 -1.83
N GLN A 90 -9.61 -0.30 -0.84
CA GLN A 90 -10.85 0.20 -0.24
C GLN A 90 -10.66 1.59 0.38
N ILE A 91 -9.57 1.79 1.14
CA ILE A 91 -9.27 3.10 1.73
C ILE A 91 -9.08 4.16 0.64
N LEU A 92 -8.30 3.86 -0.40
CA LEU A 92 -8.02 4.82 -1.47
C LEU A 92 -9.26 5.11 -2.31
N GLN A 93 -10.09 4.11 -2.58
CA GLN A 93 -11.34 4.27 -3.31
C GLN A 93 -12.31 5.18 -2.54
N ALA A 94 -12.37 5.08 -1.21
CA ALA A 94 -13.14 6.00 -0.37
C ALA A 94 -12.61 7.44 -0.44
N CYS A 95 -11.33 7.63 -0.75
CA CYS A 95 -10.70 8.91 -1.06
C CYS A 95 -10.73 9.29 -2.55
N ARG A 96 -11.51 8.58 -3.39
CA ARG A 96 -11.56 8.75 -4.86
C ARG A 96 -10.17 8.68 -5.52
N SER A 97 -9.29 7.87 -4.95
CA SER A 97 -7.93 7.56 -5.44
C SER A 97 -7.79 6.06 -5.71
N SER A 98 -6.71 5.68 -6.37
CA SER A 98 -6.37 4.28 -6.65
C SER A 98 -4.92 3.99 -6.31
N VAL A 99 -4.59 2.73 -6.02
CA VAL A 99 -3.22 2.29 -5.73
C VAL A 99 -2.28 2.64 -6.90
N ALA A 100 -2.75 2.50 -8.14
CA ALA A 100 -2.02 2.88 -9.35
C ALA A 100 -1.68 4.39 -9.40
N GLY A 101 -2.56 5.26 -8.90
CA GLY A 101 -2.28 6.70 -8.80
C GLY A 101 -1.32 7.07 -7.68
N VAL A 102 -1.37 6.35 -6.56
CA VAL A 102 -0.58 6.61 -5.35
C VAL A 102 0.86 6.12 -5.45
N SER A 103 1.07 4.96 -6.07
CA SER A 103 2.41 4.39 -6.24
C SER A 103 3.31 5.20 -7.18
N TRP A 104 2.78 6.24 -7.84
CA TRP A 104 3.46 7.04 -8.86
C TRP A 104 3.85 8.47 -8.40
N ALA A 105 3.24 9.00 -7.33
CA ALA A 105 3.40 10.41 -6.94
C ALA A 105 4.53 10.70 -5.92
N SER A 106 5.07 9.69 -5.21
CA SER A 106 6.03 9.91 -4.12
C SER A 106 7.50 9.62 -4.45
N THR A 107 7.88 9.49 -5.73
CA THR A 107 9.32 9.40 -6.07
C THR A 107 9.82 10.78 -6.49
N PRO A 108 10.71 11.46 -5.73
CA PRO A 108 11.55 12.46 -6.36
C PRO A 108 12.33 11.77 -7.46
N VAL A 109 12.24 12.33 -8.66
CA VAL A 109 12.93 11.80 -9.85
C VAL A 109 14.43 11.76 -9.54
N SER A 110 14.96 10.57 -9.32
CA SER A 110 16.38 10.30 -9.46
C SER A 110 16.49 9.16 -10.46
N ASP A 111 17.15 9.49 -11.56
CA ASP A 111 17.26 8.82 -12.86
C ASP A 111 17.83 7.37 -12.81
N ARG A 112 17.99 6.77 -11.63
CA ARG A 112 18.51 5.41 -11.43
C ARG A 112 17.45 4.36 -11.07
N ALA A 113 16.17 4.74 -10.97
CA ALA A 113 15.08 3.87 -10.52
C ALA A 113 14.43 3.00 -11.62
N THR A 114 14.88 3.11 -12.87
CA THR A 114 14.33 2.35 -14.02
C THR A 114 14.27 0.83 -13.82
N PRO A 115 15.28 0.14 -13.23
CA PRO A 115 15.18 -1.31 -13.02
C PRO A 115 14.19 -1.67 -11.90
N ALA A 116 14.15 -0.92 -10.80
CA ALA A 116 13.22 -1.21 -9.69
C ALA A 116 11.75 -0.97 -10.08
N ARG A 117 11.50 0.02 -10.94
CA ARG A 117 10.18 0.30 -11.54
C ARG A 117 9.68 -0.87 -12.37
N GLN A 118 10.55 -1.49 -13.16
CA GLN A 118 10.17 -2.68 -13.93
C GLN A 118 9.94 -3.88 -13.01
N VAL A 119 10.75 -4.07 -11.97
CA VAL A 119 10.58 -5.20 -11.03
C VAL A 119 9.26 -5.09 -10.25
N VAL A 120 8.90 -3.91 -9.75
CA VAL A 120 7.64 -3.71 -9.01
C VAL A 120 6.43 -3.74 -9.93
N ALA A 121 6.51 -3.15 -11.12
CA ALA A 121 5.44 -3.25 -12.12
C ALA A 121 5.24 -4.69 -12.60
N SER A 122 6.32 -5.45 -12.81
CA SER A 122 6.25 -6.88 -13.15
C SER A 122 5.70 -7.70 -12.00
N PHE A 123 6.12 -7.45 -10.75
CA PHE A 123 5.61 -8.16 -9.58
C PHE A 123 4.12 -7.87 -9.33
N LEU A 124 3.70 -6.61 -9.47
CA LEU A 124 2.28 -6.24 -9.39
C LEU A 124 1.47 -6.86 -10.54
N ARG A 125 2.05 -6.93 -11.75
CA ARG A 125 1.40 -7.55 -12.92
C ARG A 125 1.30 -9.07 -12.80
N GLU A 126 2.32 -9.73 -12.26
CA GLU A 126 2.28 -11.17 -11.94
C GLU A 126 1.29 -11.47 -10.82
N GLN A 127 1.22 -10.63 -9.79
CA GLN A 127 0.22 -10.78 -8.72
C GLN A 127 -1.20 -10.52 -9.23
N LEU A 128 -1.39 -9.51 -10.09
CA LEU A 128 -2.67 -9.26 -10.77
C LEU A 128 -3.05 -10.42 -11.69
N GLN A 129 -2.13 -10.97 -12.48
CA GLN A 129 -2.39 -12.17 -13.27
C GLN A 129 -2.67 -13.41 -12.41
N ALA A 130 -2.08 -13.53 -11.22
CA ALA A 130 -2.36 -14.60 -10.29
C ALA A 130 -3.75 -14.46 -9.62
N LEU A 131 -4.24 -13.23 -9.48
CA LEU A 131 -5.57 -12.89 -8.96
C LEU A 131 -6.66 -12.94 -10.03
N GLU A 132 -6.33 -12.61 -11.28
CA GLU A 132 -7.19 -12.66 -12.46
C GLU A 132 -7.18 -14.03 -13.16
N ALA A 133 -6.29 -14.95 -12.76
CA ALA A 133 -6.38 -16.34 -13.19
C ALA A 133 -7.73 -16.88 -12.69
N PRO A 134 -8.70 -17.16 -13.59
CA PRO A 134 -9.95 -17.72 -13.17
C PRO A 134 -9.64 -19.03 -12.45
N ALA A 135 -10.20 -19.15 -11.25
CA ALA A 135 -10.56 -20.45 -10.70
C ALA A 135 -11.25 -21.22 -11.82
N HIS A 136 -10.51 -22.11 -12.49
CA HIS A 136 -11.11 -23.08 -13.38
C HIS A 136 -12.00 -23.92 -12.49
N PRO A 137 -13.33 -23.95 -12.73
CA PRO A 137 -14.20 -24.81 -11.95
C PRO A 137 -13.79 -26.26 -12.23
N GLN A 138 -13.50 -27.00 -11.17
CA GLN A 138 -13.65 -28.45 -11.23
C GLN A 138 -15.15 -28.74 -11.36
N GLY A 139 -15.56 -29.23 -12.54
CA GLY A 139 -16.88 -29.79 -12.78
C GLY A 139 -16.71 -30.97 -13.74
N GLY A 140 -16.72 -32.19 -13.19
CA GLY A 140 -16.42 -33.41 -13.92
C GLY A 140 -17.46 -33.80 -14.97
N VAL A 141 -17.03 -34.66 -15.90
CA VAL A 141 -17.85 -35.69 -16.55
C VAL A 141 -16.90 -36.85 -16.86
N GLN A 142 -17.01 -37.91 -16.07
CA GLN A 142 -16.73 -39.26 -16.55
C GLN A 142 -18.00 -39.73 -17.27
N PRO A 143 -17.88 -40.28 -18.48
CA PRO A 143 -18.69 -41.44 -18.79
C PRO A 143 -17.92 -42.46 -19.63
N ARG A 144 -17.83 -43.65 -19.04
CA ARG A 144 -17.60 -44.99 -19.62
C ARG A 144 -16.31 -45.26 -20.38
#